data_AF-A0A917Y387-F1
#
_entry.id   AF-A0A917Y387-F1
#
_cell.length_a   1.000
_cell.length_b   1.000
_cell.length_c   1.000
_cell.angle_alpha   90.00
_cell.angle_beta   90.00
_cell.angle_gamma   90.00
#
_symmetry.space_group_name_H-M   'P 1'
#
loop_
_entity.id
_entity.type
_entity.pdbx_description
1 polymer ?
#
loop_
_entity_poly.entity_id
_entity_poly.type
_entity_poly.pdbx_seq_one_letter_code
_entity_poly.pdbx_strand_id
1 'polypeptide(L)' 'MQYNQGDRVQYQGQDNKKHTGQIQGIRGQEPKVKYTVRDEQTQVEEQIEEKQIDRTL' A
#
# COMPACT_ATOMS: atom_id res chain seq x y z
N MET A 1 3.71 -11.52 3.40
CA MET A 1 3.15 -11.77 2.05
C MET A 1 3.61 -10.62 1.18
N GLN A 2 4.49 -10.87 0.22
CA GLN A 2 5.08 -9.78 -0.55
C GLN A 2 4.12 -9.34 -1.67
N TYR A 3 3.82 -8.05 -1.73
CA TYR A 3 2.99 -7.47 -2.77
C TYR A 3 3.85 -6.92 -3.92
N ASN A 4 3.33 -6.90 -5.13
CA ASN A 4 4.05 -6.47 -6.33
C ASN A 4 3.64 -5.07 -6.80
N GLN A 5 4.51 -4.42 -7.55
CA GLN A 5 4.17 -3.19 -8.24
C GLN A 5 3.07 -3.47 -9.28
N GLY A 6 2.01 -2.66 -9.27
CA GLY A 6 0.81 -2.83 -10.08
C GLY A 6 -0.33 -3.54 -9.35
N ASP A 7 -0.07 -4.18 -8.20
CA ASP A 7 -1.13 -4.84 -7.43
C ASP A 7 -2.08 -3.81 -6.83
N ARG A 8 -3.38 -4.10 -6.93
CA ARG A 8 -4.43 -3.35 -6.25
C ARG A 8 -4.60 -3.91 -4.85
N VAL A 9 -4.49 -3.03 -3.85
CA VAL A 9 -4.52 -3.41 -2.45
C VAL A 9 -5.47 -2.52 -1.67
N GLN A 10 -6.13 -3.13 -0.69
CA GLN A 10 -6.87 -2.42 0.33
C GLN A 10 -5.96 -2.24 1.53
N TYR A 11 -5.73 -1.00 1.94
CA TYR A 11 -4.79 -0.66 3.00
C TYR A 11 -5.40 0.30 4.03
N GLN A 12 -4.80 0.38 5.20
CA GLN A 12 -5.18 1.32 6.24
C GLN A 12 -4.32 2.57 6.14
N GLY A 13 -4.95 3.71 5.84
CA GLY A 13 -4.27 5.00 5.72
C GLY A 13 -3.94 5.62 7.08
N GLN A 14 -3.25 6.76 7.07
CA GLN A 14 -2.88 7.47 8.30
C GLN A 14 -4.09 7.94 9.12
N ASP A 15 -5.22 8.17 8.46
CA ASP A 15 -6.50 8.50 9.10
C ASP A 15 -7.22 7.28 9.70
N ASN A 16 -6.54 6.12 9.74
CA ASN A 16 -7.02 4.87 10.30
C ASN A 16 -8.22 4.26 9.55
N LYS A 17 -8.56 4.80 8.37
CA LYS A 17 -9.60 4.25 7.48
C LYS A 17 -9.01 3.34 6.43
N LYS A 18 -9.89 2.50 5.87
CA LYS A 18 -9.58 1.61 4.77
C LYS A 18 -9.65 2.38 3.46
N HIS A 19 -8.54 2.44 2.77
CA HIS A 19 -8.36 3.01 1.45
C HIS A 19 -8.05 1.92 0.45
N THR A 20 -8.25 2.23 -0.83
CA THR A 20 -7.97 1.30 -1.92
C THR A 20 -7.08 1.99 -2.91
N GLY A 21 -5.94 1.36 -3.21
CA GLY A 21 -4.96 1.94 -4.09
C GLY A 21 -4.15 0.89 -4.82
N GLN A 22 -3.32 1.37 -5.72
CA GLN A 22 -2.42 0.53 -6.50
C GLN A 22 -0.98 0.73 -6.05
N ILE A 23 -0.25 -0.35 -5.84
CA ILE A 23 1.18 -0.27 -5.49
C ILE A 23 1.94 0.28 -6.69
N GLN A 24 2.52 1.47 -6.54
CA GLN A 24 3.38 2.11 -7.53
C GLN A 24 4.85 1.80 -7.30
N GLY A 25 5.24 1.44 -6.08
CA GLY A 25 6.64 1.14 -5.79
C GLY A 25 6.84 0.38 -4.50
N ILE A 26 7.95 -0.34 -4.44
CA ILE A 26 8.36 -1.13 -3.28
C ILE A 26 9.75 -0.67 -2.89
N ARG A 27 9.94 -0.26 -1.64
CA ARG A 27 11.23 0.20 -1.11
C ARG A 27 11.57 -0.52 0.18
N GLY A 28 12.81 -0.99 0.28
CA GLY A 28 13.33 -1.67 1.45
C GLY A 28 13.51 -3.17 1.23
N GLN A 29 14.15 -3.81 2.19
CA GLN A 29 14.32 -5.26 2.26
C GLN A 29 13.67 -5.74 3.55
N GLU A 30 13.30 -7.03 3.62
CA GLU A 30 12.75 -7.63 4.83
C GLU A 30 13.64 -7.33 6.05
N PRO A 31 13.06 -7.00 7.22
CA PRO A 31 11.64 -6.99 7.57
C PRO A 31 10.95 -5.61 7.41
N LYS A 32 11.61 -4.60 6.84
CA LYS A 32 11.12 -3.21 6.75
C LYS A 32 10.80 -2.81 5.31
N VAL A 33 9.91 -3.56 4.67
CA VAL A 33 9.42 -3.22 3.32
C VAL A 33 8.34 -2.14 3.43
N LYS A 34 8.52 -1.06 2.68
CA LYS A 34 7.55 0.02 2.50
C LYS A 34 6.99 -0.06 1.08
N TYR A 35 5.67 0.03 0.97
CA TYR A 35 4.94 0.06 -0.27
C TYR A 35 4.47 1.49 -0.52
N THR A 36 4.75 2.02 -1.70
CA THR A 36 4.16 3.26 -2.19
C THR A 36 2.88 2.88 -2.89
N VAL A 37 1.74 3.26 -2.31
CA VAL A 37 0.42 2.99 -2.84
C VAL A 37 -0.18 4.30 -3.31
N ARG A 38 -0.67 4.34 -4.54
CA ARG A 38 -1.46 5.46 -5.05
C ARG A 38 -2.92 5.18 -4.79
N ASP A 39 -3.53 5.98 -3.94
CA ASP A 39 -4.95 5.89 -3.62
C ASP A 39 -5.78 6.18 -4.88
N GLU A 40 -6.83 5.39 -5.11
CA GLU A 40 -7.67 5.56 -6.29
C GLU A 40 -8.69 6.69 -6.15
N GLN A 41 -9.08 7.06 -4.92
CA GLN A 41 -10.08 8.10 -4.69
C GLN A 41 -9.47 9.50 -4.74
N THR A 42 -8.34 9.67 -4.07
CA THR A 42 -7.65 10.94 -3.88
C THR A 42 -6.50 11.13 -4.88
N GLN A 43 -6.08 10.06 -5.57
CA GLN A 43 -4.89 10.03 -6.44
C GLN A 43 -3.58 10.40 -5.75
N VAL A 44 -3.56 10.44 -4.41
CA VAL A 44 -2.39 10.74 -3.59
C VAL A 44 -1.55 9.48 -3.42
N GLU A 45 -0.24 9.64 -3.45
CA GLU A 45 0.70 8.57 -3.17
C GLU A 45 1.04 8.53 -1.68
N GLU A 46 0.79 7.39 -1.04
CA GLU A 46 1.09 7.15 0.36
C GLU A 46 2.13 6.05 0.53
N GLN A 47 2.97 6.19 1.56
CA GLN A 47 3.93 5.17 1.93
C GLN A 47 3.41 4.39 3.13
N ILE A 48 3.11 3.12 2.90
CA ILE A 48 2.60 2.21 3.92
C ILE A 48 3.55 1.04 4.14
N GLU A 49 3.37 0.34 5.24
CA GLU A 49 4.10 -0.88 5.56
C GLU A 49 3.26 -2.11 5.21
N GLU A 50 3.88 -3.28 5.06
CA GLU A 50 3.15 -4.53 4.77
C GLU A 50 1.99 -4.78 5.75
N LYS A 51 2.20 -4.47 7.04
CA LYS A 51 1.20 -4.64 8.11
C LYS A 51 -0.05 -3.77 7.95
N GLN A 52 0.01 -2.71 7.15
CA GLN A 52 -1.11 -1.82 6.89
C GLN A 52 -1.97 -2.33 5.72
N ILE A 53 -1.50 -3.30 4.96
CA ILE A 53 -2.25 -3.88 3.84
C ILE A 53 -3.14 -4.99 4.39
N ASP A 54 -4.45 -4.80 4.24
CA ASP A 54 -5.49 -5.71 4.73
C ASP A 54 -5.66 -6.91 3.78
N ARG A 55 -5.66 -6.65 2.46
CA ARG A 55 -5.73 -7.67 1.40
C ARG A 55 -5.43 -7.10 0.00
N THR A 56 -5.10 -7.98 -0.94
CA THR A 56 -5.17 -7.71 -2.39
C THR A 56 -6.60 -7.78 -2.93
N LEU A 57 -6.87 -7.04 -4.01
CA LEU A 57 -8.15 -6.98 -4.71
C LEU A 57 -8.03 -7.43 -6.16
#